data_AF-A0A1X1MJF2-F1
#
_entry.id   AF-A0A1X1MJF2-F1
#
_cell.length_a   1.000
_cell.length_b   1.000
_cell.length_c   1.000
_cell.angle_alpha   90.00
_cell.angle_beta   90.00
_cell.angle_gamma   90.00
#
_symmetry.space_group_name_H-M   'P 1'
#
loop_
_entity.id
_entity.type
_entity.pdbx_description
1 polymer ?
#
loop_
_entity_poly.entity_id
_entity_poly.type
_entity_poly.pdbx_seq_one_letter_code
_entity_poly.pdbx_strand_id
1 'polypeptide(L)'
;MVWLAPRDRNKTLTCLAGAEPVVGAQHRQAQRLQWFVSESSWDHQKINSRRVELLARAPGTAPQPGGALVIDDSGDRKSGHATAGVSRQYLGSRGAIERGVVAVTTAWADERAYHPLHTRLYLPAPAYPRGATTRRSRPRGRSPPAWSPTPAQPGSRSAR
;
A
#
# COMPACT_ATOMS: atom_id res chain seq x y z
N MET A 1 12.52 9.41 -12.68
CA MET A 1 12.60 9.79 -11.26
C MET A 1 11.87 11.12 -11.09
N VAL A 2 10.59 11.10 -10.70
CA VAL A 2 9.79 12.32 -10.52
C VAL A 2 10.09 12.85 -9.12
N TRP A 3 10.68 14.05 -9.05
CA TRP A 3 10.86 14.75 -7.78
C TRP A 3 9.55 15.41 -7.38
N LEU A 4 9.01 15.05 -6.23
CA LEU A 4 7.87 15.75 -5.62
C LEU A 4 8.30 17.17 -5.22
N ALA A 5 7.45 18.16 -5.50
CA ALA A 5 7.68 19.54 -5.06
C ALA A 5 7.80 19.57 -3.52
N PRO A 6 8.51 20.53 -2.91
CA PRO A 6 8.72 20.57 -1.46
C PRO A 6 7.43 20.42 -0.64
N ARG A 7 6.31 21.00 -1.10
CA ARG A 7 4.98 20.83 -0.52
C ARG A 7 4.44 19.39 -0.59
N ASP A 8 4.78 18.63 -1.62
CA ASP A 8 4.31 17.27 -1.85
C ASP A 8 5.19 16.20 -1.19
N ARG A 9 6.31 16.62 -0.55
CA ARG A 9 7.22 15.70 0.17
C ARG A 9 6.65 15.25 1.52
N ASN A 10 5.71 16.00 2.07
CA ASN A 10 5.11 15.73 3.36
C ASN A 10 3.69 15.17 3.20
N LYS A 11 3.40 14.05 3.88
CA LYS A 11 2.07 13.42 3.92
C LYS A 11 1.12 14.17 4.89
N THR A 12 1.08 15.51 4.87
CA THR A 12 0.20 16.29 5.76
C THR A 12 -1.15 16.55 5.10
N LEU A 13 -2.20 16.66 5.92
CA LEU A 13 -3.57 16.95 5.44
C LEU A 13 -3.68 18.31 4.74
N THR A 14 -2.87 19.30 5.14
CA THR A 14 -2.80 20.60 4.45
C THR A 14 -2.32 20.44 3.00
N CYS A 15 -1.30 19.61 2.77
CA CYS A 15 -0.78 19.38 1.42
C CYS A 15 -1.79 18.64 0.53
N LEU A 16 -2.51 17.66 1.10
CA LEU A 16 -3.61 16.99 0.39
C LEU A 16 -4.76 17.96 0.05
N ALA A 17 -4.96 19.00 0.86
CA ALA A 17 -5.92 20.07 0.58
C ALA A 17 -5.37 21.16 -0.36
N GLY A 18 -4.14 21.02 -0.89
CA GLY A 18 -3.50 22.02 -1.75
C GLY A 18 -3.10 23.30 -1.00
N ALA A 19 -2.92 23.23 0.32
CA ALA A 19 -2.61 24.36 1.18
C ALA A 19 -1.22 24.23 1.82
N GLU A 20 -0.50 25.35 1.90
CA GLU A 20 0.80 25.39 2.58
C GLU A 20 0.64 25.00 4.06
N PRO A 21 1.53 24.14 4.61
CA PRO A 21 1.53 23.83 6.03
C PRO A 21 1.63 25.09 6.88
N VAL A 22 1.04 25.05 8.08
CA VAL A 22 0.99 26.18 9.06
C VAL A 22 0.15 27.36 8.58
N VAL A 23 0.50 28.01 7.47
CA VAL A 23 -0.20 29.21 6.96
C VAL A 23 -1.58 28.85 6.41
N GLY A 24 -1.64 27.88 5.50
CA GLY A 24 -2.88 27.45 4.86
C GLY A 24 -3.71 26.47 5.70
N ALA A 25 -3.25 26.12 6.91
CA ALA A 25 -3.99 25.22 7.80
C ALA A 25 -5.35 25.81 8.20
N GLN A 26 -5.45 27.14 8.30
CA GLN A 26 -6.71 27.83 8.64
C GLN A 26 -7.69 27.88 7.46
N HIS A 27 -7.26 27.51 6.25
CA HIS A 27 -8.13 27.53 5.09
C HIS A 27 -9.27 26.53 5.26
N ARG A 28 -10.48 26.95 4.86
CA ARG A 28 -11.70 26.16 4.99
C ARG A 28 -11.56 24.76 4.37
N GLN A 29 -10.86 24.62 3.26
CA GLN A 29 -10.64 23.35 2.57
C GLN A 29 -9.79 22.39 3.40
N ALA A 30 -8.70 22.90 3.99
CA ALA A 30 -7.82 22.13 4.87
C ALA A 30 -8.56 21.68 6.14
N GLN A 31 -9.34 22.59 6.75
CA GLN A 31 -10.16 22.27 7.93
C GLN A 31 -11.25 21.23 7.63
N ARG A 32 -11.94 21.36 6.48
CA ARG A 32 -12.95 20.38 6.05
C ARG A 32 -12.35 19.01 5.78
N LEU A 33 -11.18 18.95 5.13
CA LEU A 33 -10.50 17.68 4.87
C LEU A 33 -10.01 17.03 6.18
N GLN A 34 -9.46 17.83 7.10
CA GLN A 34 -9.08 17.37 8.44
C GLN A 34 -10.29 16.74 9.15
N TRP A 35 -11.41 17.48 9.25
CA TRP A 35 -12.65 17.00 9.86
C TRP A 35 -13.20 15.74 9.18
N PHE A 36 -13.12 15.67 7.85
CA PHE A 36 -13.55 14.49 7.10
C PHE A 36 -12.73 13.25 7.47
N VAL A 37 -11.41 13.38 7.57
CA VAL A 37 -10.52 12.24 7.81
C VAL A 37 -10.49 11.83 9.29
N SER A 38 -10.56 12.77 10.24
CA SER A 38 -10.41 12.45 11.67
C SER A 38 -11.72 12.27 12.44
N GLU A 39 -12.71 13.14 12.24
CA GLU A 39 -13.89 13.21 13.11
C GLU A 39 -15.18 12.70 12.47
N SER A 40 -15.28 12.69 11.14
CA SER A 40 -16.52 12.31 10.46
C SER A 40 -16.80 10.81 10.63
N SER A 41 -18.06 10.43 10.80
CA SER A 41 -18.48 9.05 11.04
C SER A 41 -18.65 8.25 9.74
N TRP A 42 -17.58 8.11 8.95
CA TRP A 42 -17.64 7.41 7.67
C TRP A 42 -17.30 5.93 7.81
N ASP A 43 -18.03 5.09 7.08
CA ASP A 43 -17.74 3.66 6.94
C ASP A 43 -16.71 3.47 5.83
N HIS A 44 -15.46 3.21 6.22
CA HIS A 44 -14.35 3.03 5.30
C HIS A 44 -14.56 1.87 4.32
N GLN A 45 -15.29 0.83 4.72
CA GLN A 45 -15.55 -0.31 3.85
C GLN A 45 -16.54 0.07 2.76
N LYS A 46 -17.64 0.75 3.11
CA LYS A 46 -18.62 1.26 2.14
C LYS A 46 -18.00 2.23 1.15
N ILE A 47 -17.17 3.16 1.62
CA ILE A 47 -16.46 4.09 0.74
C ILE A 47 -15.50 3.37 -0.18
N ASN A 48 -14.76 2.38 0.31
CA ASN A 48 -13.87 1.60 -0.52
C ASN A 48 -14.63 0.78 -1.58
N SER A 49 -15.73 0.13 -1.20
CA SER A 49 -16.59 -0.60 -2.15
C SER A 49 -17.11 0.32 -3.25
N ARG A 50 -17.58 1.52 -2.89
CA ARG A 50 -18.04 2.51 -3.87
C ARG A 50 -16.90 2.98 -4.78
N ARG A 51 -15.71 3.20 -4.23
CA ARG A 51 -14.51 3.56 -5.01
C ARG A 51 -14.17 2.49 -6.05
N VAL A 52 -14.14 1.22 -5.64
CA VAL A 52 -13.85 0.09 -6.55
C VAL A 52 -14.93 -0.04 -7.63
N GLU A 53 -16.21 0.11 -7.29
CA GLU A 53 -17.32 0.12 -8.25
C GLU A 53 -17.15 1.22 -9.32
N LEU A 54 -16.76 2.43 -8.90
CA LEU A 54 -16.52 3.53 -9.83
C LEU A 54 -15.32 3.26 -10.74
N LEU A 55 -14.22 2.70 -10.20
CA LEU A 55 -13.06 2.32 -10.99
C LEU A 55 -13.40 1.25 -12.03
N ALA A 56 -14.24 0.28 -11.67
CA ALA A 56 -14.66 -0.78 -12.58
C ALA A 56 -15.55 -0.27 -13.73
N ARG A 57 -16.26 0.85 -13.54
CA ARG A 57 -17.14 1.45 -14.56
C ARG A 57 -16.46 2.47 -15.46
N ALA A 58 -15.38 3.08 -15.01
CA ALA A 58 -14.69 4.12 -15.76
C ALA A 58 -13.82 3.49 -16.87
N PRO A 59 -13.97 3.88 -18.15
CA PRO A 59 -13.27 3.23 -19.27
C PRO A 59 -11.74 3.17 -19.16
N GLY A 60 -11.11 4.13 -18.46
CA GLY A 60 -9.67 4.19 -18.26
C GLY A 60 -9.13 3.35 -17.11
N THR A 61 -10.00 2.85 -16.21
CA THR A 61 -9.60 2.07 -15.03
C THR A 61 -10.34 0.74 -14.92
N ALA A 62 -11.32 0.50 -15.81
CA ALA A 62 -12.08 -0.74 -15.86
C ALA A 62 -11.12 -1.93 -16.11
N PRO A 63 -11.18 -2.97 -15.26
CA PRO A 63 -10.25 -4.09 -15.34
C PRO A 63 -10.42 -4.85 -16.66
N GLN A 64 -9.32 -5.28 -17.24
CA GLN A 64 -9.31 -6.16 -18.41
C GLN A 64 -9.14 -7.63 -18.00
N PRO A 65 -9.67 -8.57 -18.79
CA PRO A 65 -9.32 -9.98 -18.66
C PRO A 65 -7.80 -10.20 -18.73
N GLY A 66 -7.30 -11.19 -18.01
CA GLY A 66 -5.87 -11.53 -18.00
C GLY A 66 -5.00 -10.70 -17.04
N GLY A 67 -5.59 -9.83 -16.24
CA GLY A 67 -4.89 -9.15 -15.15
C GLY A 67 -4.56 -10.06 -13.96
N ALA A 68 -3.77 -9.52 -13.03
CA ALA A 68 -3.32 -10.19 -11.82
C ALA A 68 -3.79 -9.45 -10.57
N LEU A 69 -4.14 -10.22 -9.54
CA LEU A 69 -4.31 -9.71 -8.18
C LEU A 69 -2.94 -9.67 -7.48
N VAL A 70 -2.45 -8.47 -7.23
CA VAL A 70 -1.18 -8.23 -6.52
C VAL A 70 -1.47 -8.07 -5.02
N ILE A 71 -0.72 -8.78 -4.20
CA ILE A 71 -0.71 -8.61 -2.74
C ILE A 71 0.68 -8.13 -2.35
N ASP A 72 0.73 -6.99 -1.67
CA ASP A 72 1.99 -6.37 -1.23
C ASP A 72 1.81 -5.69 0.12
N ASP A 73 2.86 -5.68 0.92
CA ASP A 73 2.90 -4.99 2.21
C ASP A 73 3.84 -3.78 2.17
N SER A 74 3.40 -2.69 2.79
CA SER A 74 4.20 -1.47 2.90
C SER A 74 4.29 -1.00 4.34
N GLY A 75 5.53 -0.82 4.80
CA GLY A 75 5.86 -0.39 6.15
C GLY A 75 6.20 1.10 6.21
N ASP A 76 5.58 1.83 7.14
CA ASP A 76 5.89 3.22 7.46
C ASP A 76 6.39 3.32 8.90
N ARG A 77 7.60 3.88 9.09
CA ARG A 77 8.21 4.10 10.41
C ARG A 77 7.38 5.09 11.22
N LYS A 78 7.25 4.83 12.52
CA LYS A 78 6.60 5.72 13.49
C LYS A 78 7.48 5.91 14.71
N SER A 79 7.60 7.14 15.17
CA SER A 79 8.36 7.50 16.38
C SER A 79 7.59 7.17 17.67
N GLY A 80 6.28 7.36 17.68
CA GLY A 80 5.40 7.19 18.85
C GLY A 80 4.53 5.94 18.85
N HIS A 81 3.56 5.92 19.78
CA HIS A 81 2.67 4.78 20.07
C HIS A 81 1.19 5.03 19.78
N ALA A 82 0.81 6.27 19.43
CA ALA A 82 -0.60 6.66 19.27
C ALA A 82 -1.26 6.12 17.98
N THR A 83 -0.49 5.60 17.03
CA THR A 83 -1.03 5.09 15.77
C THR A 83 -1.46 3.62 15.92
N ALA A 84 -2.69 3.30 15.53
CA ALA A 84 -3.18 1.91 15.54
C ALA A 84 -2.24 0.98 14.74
N GLY A 85 -1.99 -0.22 15.26
CA GLY A 85 -1.10 -1.21 14.65
C GLY A 85 0.39 -0.89 14.76
N VAL A 86 0.79 0.19 15.43
CA VAL A 86 2.21 0.51 15.62
C VAL A 86 2.87 -0.48 16.57
N SER A 87 3.97 -1.07 16.13
CA SER A 87 4.78 -1.98 16.95
C SER A 87 6.16 -2.19 16.31
N ARG A 88 7.01 -3.03 16.91
CA ARG A 88 8.28 -3.42 16.29
C ARG A 88 8.03 -4.52 15.25
N GLN A 89 8.20 -4.18 13.98
CA GLN A 89 7.87 -5.05 12.85
C GLN A 89 8.95 -4.90 11.78
N TYR A 90 9.09 -5.88 10.88
CA TYR A 90 9.92 -5.72 9.70
C TYR A 90 9.29 -4.68 8.78
N LEU A 91 10.01 -3.61 8.45
CA LEU A 91 9.56 -2.57 7.52
C LEU A 91 10.32 -2.75 6.21
N GLY A 92 9.66 -3.30 5.19
CA GLY A 92 10.29 -3.61 3.90
C GLY A 92 11.00 -2.40 3.27
N SER A 93 10.40 -1.21 3.36
CA SER A 93 10.98 0.06 2.90
C SER A 93 12.29 0.47 3.58
N ARG A 94 12.61 -0.14 4.73
CA ARG A 94 13.83 0.12 5.51
C ARG A 94 14.77 -1.08 5.58
N GLY A 95 14.32 -2.25 5.13
CA GLY A 95 15.07 -3.50 5.22
C GLY A 95 15.37 -3.94 6.67
N ALA A 96 14.63 -3.44 7.67
CA ALA A 96 14.97 -3.61 9.09
C ALA A 96 13.73 -3.76 9.98
N ILE A 97 13.93 -4.35 11.17
CA ILE A 97 12.92 -4.39 12.23
C ILE A 97 12.94 -3.08 13.01
N GLU A 98 11.93 -2.25 12.79
CA GLU A 98 11.80 -0.94 13.42
C GLU A 98 10.38 -0.72 13.95
N ARG A 99 10.19 0.35 14.72
CA ARG A 99 8.85 0.75 15.14
C ARG A 99 8.11 1.37 13.97
N GLY A 100 6.96 0.81 13.62
CA GLY A 100 6.16 1.29 12.51
C GLY A 100 4.84 0.57 12.38
N VAL A 101 4.10 0.98 11.36
CA VAL A 101 2.86 0.34 10.91
C VAL A 101 3.14 -0.35 9.59
N VAL A 102 2.52 -1.50 9.37
CA VAL A 102 2.55 -2.22 8.10
C VAL A 102 1.12 -2.31 7.60
N ALA A 103 0.89 -1.86 6.37
CA ALA A 103 -0.38 -2.03 5.68
C ALA A 103 -0.20 -3.07 4.58
N VAL A 104 -1.06 -4.08 4.57
CA VAL A 104 -1.16 -5.05 3.49
C VAL A 104 -2.23 -4.55 2.52
N THR A 105 -1.84 -4.43 1.26
CA THR A 105 -2.71 -3.95 0.19
C THR A 105 -2.95 -5.07 -0.83
N THR A 106 -4.13 -5.02 -1.44
CA THR A 106 -4.43 -5.76 -2.66
C THR A 106 -4.61 -4.75 -3.78
N ALA A 107 -4.08 -5.02 -4.96
CA ALA A 107 -4.24 -4.20 -6.15
C ALA A 107 -4.58 -5.07 -7.35
N TRP A 108 -5.40 -4.55 -8.27
CA TRP A 108 -5.56 -5.15 -9.58
C TRP A 108 -4.54 -4.52 -10.53
N ALA A 109 -3.88 -5.37 -11.32
CA ALA A 109 -2.90 -4.97 -12.31
C ALA A 109 -3.19 -5.66 -13.65
N ASP A 110 -3.41 -4.89 -14.70
CA ASP A 110 -3.46 -5.38 -16.08
C ASP A 110 -2.65 -4.44 -16.99
N GLU A 111 -2.66 -4.70 -18.30
CA GLU A 111 -1.88 -3.91 -19.27
C GLU A 111 -2.33 -2.44 -19.36
N ARG A 112 -3.54 -2.10 -18.90
CA ARG A 112 -4.11 -0.75 -19.00
C ARG A 112 -4.11 -0.02 -17.67
N ALA A 113 -4.31 -0.73 -16.57
CA ALA A 113 -4.54 -0.13 -15.26
C ALA A 113 -3.84 -0.87 -14.13
N TYR A 114 -3.40 -0.08 -13.15
CA TYR A 114 -2.95 -0.54 -11.84
C TYR A 114 -3.66 0.29 -10.77
N HIS A 115 -4.47 -0.35 -9.92
CA HIS A 115 -5.16 0.37 -8.85
C HIS A 115 -5.38 -0.47 -7.59
N PRO A 116 -5.25 0.15 -6.39
CA PRO A 116 -5.49 -0.55 -5.14
C PRO A 116 -6.98 -0.90 -4.97
N LEU A 117 -7.25 -2.10 -4.47
CA LEU A 117 -8.58 -2.62 -4.19
C LEU A 117 -8.91 -2.51 -2.70
N HIS A 118 -8.08 -3.08 -1.84
CA HIS A 118 -8.30 -3.10 -0.39
C HIS A 118 -6.99 -2.88 0.36
N THR A 119 -7.11 -2.35 1.57
CA THR A 119 -5.99 -2.17 2.50
C THR A 119 -6.40 -2.64 3.88
N ARG A 120 -5.51 -3.33 4.58
CA ARG A 120 -5.66 -3.68 6.00
C ARG A 120 -4.37 -3.41 6.75
N LEU A 121 -4.48 -3.03 8.01
CA LEU A 121 -3.32 -2.98 8.90
C LEU A 121 -2.92 -4.41 9.29
N TYR A 122 -1.64 -4.71 9.21
CA TYR A 122 -1.08 -5.89 9.83
C TYR A 122 -0.96 -5.61 11.33
N LEU A 123 -1.69 -6.41 12.12
CA LEU A 123 -1.63 -6.39 13.58
C LEU A 123 -0.80 -7.59 14.00
N PRO A 124 0.45 -7.39 14.45
CA PRO A 124 1.28 -8.52 14.85
C PRO A 124 0.66 -9.20 16.07
N ALA A 125 0.67 -10.53 16.04
CA ALA A 125 0.30 -11.33 17.19
C ALA A 125 1.19 -10.96 18.40
N PRO A 126 0.70 -11.14 19.64
CA PRO A 126 1.54 -11.08 20.83
C PRO A 126 2.79 -11.94 20.61
N ALA A 127 3.95 -11.46 21.08
CA ALA A 127 5.18 -12.21 20.96
C ALA A 127 4.97 -13.61 21.53
N TYR A 128 5.28 -14.64 20.74
CA TYR A 128 5.37 -15.99 21.29
C TYR A 128 6.35 -15.97 22.46
N PRO A 129 6.05 -16.65 23.59
CA PRO A 129 6.97 -16.74 24.71
C PRO A 129 8.33 -17.15 24.20
N ARG A 130 9.38 -16.36 24.51
CA ARG A 130 10.75 -16.75 24.21
C ARG A 130 11.05 -18.02 25.00
N GLY A 131 11.02 -19.17 24.33
CA GLY A 131 11.20 -20.47 24.97
C GLY A 131 10.71 -21.67 24.16
N ALA A 132 9.83 -21.50 23.17
CA ALA A 132 9.52 -22.58 22.24
C ALA A 132 10.60 -22.65 21.16
N THR A 133 11.69 -23.37 21.42
CA THR A 133 12.63 -23.85 20.41
C THR A 133 11.91 -24.86 19.50
N THR A 134 11.03 -24.40 18.62
CA THR A 134 10.92 -25.09 17.34
C THR A 134 12.13 -24.65 16.53
N ARG A 135 13.24 -25.39 16.70
CA ARG A 135 14.31 -25.44 15.71
C ARG A 135 13.65 -25.96 14.43
N ARG A 136 13.02 -25.06 13.66
CA ARG A 136 12.66 -25.36 12.28
C ARG A 136 14.01 -25.59 11.61
N SER A 137 14.34 -26.84 11.37
CA SER A 137 15.52 -27.22 10.61
C SER A 137 15.48 -26.38 9.34
N ARG A 138 16.38 -25.40 9.22
CA ARG A 138 16.67 -24.81 7.91
C ARG A 138 17.06 -26.02 7.05
N PRO A 139 16.35 -26.33 5.96
CA PRO A 139 16.90 -27.27 5.00
C PRO A 139 18.25 -26.68 4.60
N ARG A 140 19.35 -27.37 4.91
CA ARG A 140 20.65 -26.97 4.42
C ARG A 140 20.55 -27.02 2.90
N GLY A 141 20.71 -25.86 2.26
CA GLY A 141 20.97 -25.71 0.83
C GLY A 141 20.02 -26.45 -0.10
N ARG A 142 18.92 -25.80 -0.46
CA ARG A 142 18.56 -25.74 -1.88
C ARG A 142 18.58 -24.28 -2.26
N SER A 143 19.47 -23.93 -3.19
CA SER A 143 19.44 -22.63 -3.85
C SER A 143 18.00 -22.37 -4.31
N PRO A 144 17.47 -21.14 -4.17
CA PRO A 144 16.20 -20.81 -4.80
C PRO A 144 16.32 -21.16 -6.29
N PRO A 145 15.28 -21.74 -6.92
CA PRO A 145 15.30 -21.93 -8.37
C PRO A 145 15.58 -20.57 -9.00
N ALA A 146 16.56 -20.51 -9.89
CA ALA A 146 16.83 -19.31 -10.66
C ALA A 146 15.52 -18.90 -11.33
N TRP A 147 15.07 -17.67 -11.08
CA TRP A 147 13.95 -17.10 -11.83
C TRP A 147 14.40 -17.01 -13.29
N SER A 148 13.88 -17.90 -14.14
CA SER A 148 14.01 -17.78 -15.58
C SER A 148 12.84 -16.93 -16.07
N PRO A 149 13.07 -15.77 -16.71
CA PRO A 149 11.99 -15.07 -17.39
C PRO A 149 11.44 -15.99 -18.49
N THR A 150 10.12 -16.13 -18.55
CA THR A 150 9.44 -16.79 -19.67
C THR A 150 9.89 -16.13 -20.98
N PRO A 151 10.36 -16.87 -22.00
CA PRO A 151 10.69 -16.27 -23.28
C PRO A 151 9.43 -15.61 -23.86
N ALA A 152 9.57 -14.38 -24.35
CA ALA A 152 8.52 -13.74 -25.14
C ALA A 152 8.17 -14.66 -26.31
N GLN A 153 6.87 -14.93 -26.51
CA GLN A 153 6.44 -15.68 -27.69
C GLN A 153 6.81 -14.91 -28.96
N PRO A 154 7.42 -15.56 -29.98
CA PRO A 154 7.70 -14.90 -31.23
C PRO A 154 6.39 -14.48 -31.89
N GLY A 155 6.28 -13.17 -32.18
CA GLY A 155 5.12 -12.58 -32.82
C GLY A 155 4.77 -13.30 -34.12
N SER A 156 3.50 -13.63 -34.28
CA SER A 156 2.93 -14.14 -35.53
C SER A 156 3.18 -13.11 -36.63
N ARG A 157 4.14 -13.39 -37.51
CA ARG A 157 4.23 -12.69 -38.80
C ARG A 157 3.02 -13.11 -39.63
N SER A 158 2.10 -12.17 -39.81
CA SER A 158 1.10 -12.20 -40.88
C SER A 158 1.83 -12.22 -42.22
N ALA A 159 1.78 -13.34 -42.93
CA ALA A 159 2.06 -13.37 -44.37
C ALA A 159 0.75 -13.06 -45.12
N ARG A 160 0.88 -12.23 -46.16
CA ARG A 160 -0.14 -12.03 -47.20
C ARG A 160 -0.38 -13.32 -47.97
#